data_AF-A0A934B949-F1
#
_entry.id   AF-A0A934B949-F1
#
_cell.length_a   1.000
_cell.length_b   1.000
_cell.length_c   1.000
_cell.angle_alpha   90.00
_cell.angle_beta   90.00
_cell.angle_gamma   90.00
#
_symmetry.space_group_name_H-M   'P 1'
#
loop_
_entity.id
_entity.type
_entity.pdbx_description
1 polymer ?
#
loop_
_entity_poly.entity_id
_entity_poly.type
_entity_poly.pdbx_seq_one_letter_code
_entity_poly.pdbx_strand_id
1 'polypeptide(L)'
;MMGVLWVAMAGLVVPQDVAAESKAGTEKIVKEARETIEATKEYTVQQKEAIERKAHDELAALQRQIVELRGKVTKASEATRAELQKSLNELEKKKDGAKERLDELKGATDAKWHEVQEGMTTALNELKQSYQKLLSHLP
;
A
#
# COMPACT_ATOMS: atom_id res chain seq x y z
N MET A 1 -62.92 36.39 -13.30
CA MET A 1 -63.90 36.07 -12.22
C MET A 1 -65.05 35.30 -12.87
N MET A 2 -65.40 34.14 -12.29
CA MET A 2 -66.62 33.33 -12.43
C MET A 2 -66.87 32.51 -13.70
N GLY A 3 -67.03 31.19 -13.47
CA GLY A 3 -67.63 30.23 -14.39
C GLY A 3 -67.37 28.78 -13.97
N VAL A 4 -67.93 28.34 -12.83
CA VAL A 4 -67.98 26.93 -12.43
C VAL A 4 -68.91 26.18 -13.38
N LEU A 5 -68.53 25.01 -13.91
CA LEU A 5 -69.49 23.95 -14.24
C LEU A 5 -68.87 22.53 -14.34
N TRP A 6 -69.09 21.75 -13.28
CA TRP A 6 -69.57 20.36 -13.21
C TRP A 6 -69.02 19.23 -14.11
N VAL A 7 -68.38 18.28 -13.42
CA VAL A 7 -68.64 16.80 -13.33
C VAL A 7 -69.20 16.06 -14.56
N ALA A 8 -68.44 15.07 -15.04
CA ALA A 8 -68.90 13.70 -15.39
C ALA A 8 -67.66 12.79 -15.59
N MET A 9 -67.32 11.89 -14.66
CA MET A 9 -67.70 10.46 -14.67
C MET A 9 -67.47 9.75 -16.01
N ALA A 10 -66.35 9.02 -16.12
CA ALA A 10 -66.29 7.71 -16.75
C ALA A 10 -65.04 6.99 -16.21
N GLY A 11 -65.25 5.94 -15.41
CA GLY A 11 -64.19 5.17 -14.80
C GLY A 11 -63.39 4.36 -15.82
N LEU A 12 -62.13 4.09 -15.46
CA LEU A 12 -61.46 2.87 -15.90
C LEU A 12 -60.41 2.48 -14.86
N VAL A 13 -60.75 1.42 -14.13
CA VAL A 13 -59.86 0.32 -13.71
C VAL A 13 -58.38 0.68 -13.53
N VAL A 14 -57.91 0.55 -12.29
CA VAL A 14 -56.50 0.29 -11.99
C VAL A 14 -56.14 -1.10 -12.52
N PRO A 15 -55.01 -1.22 -13.22
CA PRO A 15 -54.09 -2.31 -12.94
C PRO A 15 -52.74 -1.75 -12.49
N GLN A 16 -52.13 -2.41 -11.52
CA GLN A 16 -50.71 -2.25 -11.21
C GLN A 16 -49.89 -2.48 -12.49
N ASP A 17 -49.15 -1.47 -12.92
CA ASP A 17 -47.98 -1.67 -13.78
C ASP A 17 -46.76 -1.07 -13.09
N VAL A 18 -45.93 -1.99 -12.64
CA VAL A 18 -44.54 -1.77 -12.25
C VAL A 18 -43.74 -1.34 -13.47
N ALA A 19 -42.65 -0.61 -13.24
CA ALA A 19 -41.53 -0.44 -14.17
C ALA A 19 -41.68 0.59 -15.29
N ALA A 20 -41.51 1.87 -14.96
CA ALA A 20 -40.91 2.83 -15.89
C ALA A 20 -40.27 4.05 -15.21
N GLU A 21 -39.40 3.88 -14.20
CA GLU A 21 -38.54 5.00 -13.77
C GLU A 21 -37.12 4.63 -13.27
N SER A 22 -36.73 3.36 -13.28
CA SER A 22 -35.43 2.98 -12.68
C SER A 22 -34.23 2.93 -13.63
N LYS A 23 -34.39 3.03 -14.96
CA LYS A 23 -33.25 2.79 -15.86
C LYS A 23 -32.30 3.98 -16.00
N ALA A 24 -32.80 5.22 -15.92
CA ALA A 24 -31.96 6.41 -16.06
C ALA A 24 -31.14 6.73 -14.79
N GLY A 25 -31.65 6.37 -13.59
CA GLY A 25 -30.94 6.59 -12.33
C GLY A 25 -29.82 5.58 -12.08
N THR A 26 -30.05 4.30 -12.35
CA THR A 26 -29.08 3.23 -12.07
C THR A 26 -27.85 3.30 -13.00
N GLU A 27 -28.03 3.65 -14.28
CA GLU A 27 -26.90 3.75 -15.22
C GLU A 27 -26.00 4.96 -14.91
N LYS A 28 -26.57 6.08 -14.48
CA LYS A 28 -25.80 7.28 -14.10
C LYS A 28 -25.00 7.08 -12.82
N ILE A 29 -25.58 6.41 -11.82
CA ILE A 29 -24.89 6.07 -10.56
C ILE A 29 -23.71 5.11 -10.81
N VAL A 30 -23.88 4.10 -11.67
CA VAL A 30 -22.79 3.16 -12.02
C VAL A 30 -21.69 3.84 -12.84
N LYS A 31 -22.04 4.83 -13.66
CA LYS A 31 -21.07 5.55 -14.50
C LYS A 31 -20.27 6.58 -13.69
N GLU A 32 -20.92 7.37 -12.84
CA GLU A 32 -20.23 8.29 -11.93
C GLU A 32 -19.38 7.54 -10.90
N ALA A 33 -19.84 6.37 -10.41
CA ALA A 33 -19.06 5.49 -9.54
C ALA A 33 -17.86 4.83 -10.25
N ARG A 34 -17.89 4.62 -11.57
CA ARG A 34 -16.74 4.14 -12.34
C ARG A 34 -15.73 5.24 -12.65
N GLU A 35 -16.20 6.46 -12.90
CA GLU A 35 -15.33 7.60 -13.24
C GLU A 35 -14.58 8.17 -12.03
N THR A 36 -14.97 7.83 -10.79
CA THR A 36 -14.22 8.18 -9.56
C THR A 36 -13.13 7.18 -9.17
N ILE A 37 -13.09 5.98 -9.76
CA ILE A 37 -12.15 4.90 -9.40
C ILE A 37 -10.78 5.07 -10.10
N GLU A 38 -10.71 5.79 -11.22
CA GLU A 38 -9.53 5.74 -12.11
C GLU A 38 -8.40 6.74 -11.81
N ALA A 39 -8.55 7.67 -10.87
CA ALA A 39 -7.53 8.72 -10.63
C ALA A 39 -6.67 8.52 -9.38
N THR A 40 -6.93 7.48 -8.58
CA THR A 40 -6.05 7.09 -7.46
C THR A 40 -5.43 5.75 -7.84
N LYS A 41 -4.10 5.57 -7.68
CA LYS A 41 -3.45 4.27 -7.87
C LYS A 41 -4.01 3.27 -6.85
N GLU A 42 -5.14 2.65 -7.17
CA GLU A 42 -5.73 1.61 -6.35
C GLU A 42 -5.10 0.27 -6.76
N TYR A 43 -4.31 -0.28 -5.85
CA TYR A 43 -3.74 -1.60 -6.01
C TYR A 43 -4.79 -2.65 -5.66
N THR A 44 -4.90 -3.69 -6.48
CA THR A 44 -5.73 -4.86 -6.14
C THR A 44 -5.14 -5.60 -4.95
N VAL A 45 -5.97 -6.33 -4.19
CA VAL A 45 -5.52 -7.16 -3.05
C VAL A 45 -4.35 -8.09 -3.46
N GLN A 46 -4.45 -8.75 -4.60
CA GLN A 46 -3.38 -9.64 -5.09
C GLN A 46 -2.05 -8.92 -5.36
N GLN A 47 -2.10 -7.69 -5.88
CA GLN A 47 -0.90 -6.88 -6.08
C GLN A 47 -0.29 -6.47 -4.75
N LYS A 48 -1.11 -6.09 -3.77
CA LYS A 48 -0.63 -5.71 -2.43
C LYS A 48 0.09 -6.84 -1.75
N GLU A 49 -0.53 -8.02 -1.71
CA GLU A 49 0.09 -9.21 -1.14
C GLU A 49 1.39 -9.61 -1.85
N ALA A 50 1.45 -9.46 -3.19
CA ALA A 50 2.67 -9.76 -3.94
C ALA A 50 3.81 -8.81 -3.56
N ILE A 51 3.49 -7.52 -3.34
CA ILE A 51 4.44 -6.50 -2.94
C ILE A 51 4.89 -6.72 -1.49
N GLU A 52 3.98 -7.05 -0.58
CA GLU A 52 4.29 -7.42 0.81
C GLU A 52 5.21 -8.65 0.89
N ARG A 53 4.89 -9.72 0.14
CA ARG A 53 5.74 -10.93 0.06
C ARG A 53 7.13 -10.60 -0.45
N LYS A 54 7.23 -9.81 -1.53
CA LYS A 54 8.52 -9.40 -2.09
C LYS A 54 9.34 -8.58 -1.08
N ALA A 55 8.72 -7.62 -0.41
CA ALA A 55 9.38 -6.79 0.59
C ALA A 55 9.86 -7.61 1.79
N HIS A 56 9.04 -8.58 2.24
CA HIS A 56 9.41 -9.54 3.27
C HIS A 56 10.62 -10.38 2.86
N ASP A 57 10.61 -10.97 1.67
CA ASP A 57 11.69 -11.84 1.19
C ASP A 57 13.00 -11.09 0.99
N GLU A 58 12.94 -9.86 0.48
CA GLU A 58 14.10 -8.99 0.35
C GLU A 58 14.69 -8.61 1.71
N LEU A 59 13.84 -8.23 2.67
CA LEU A 59 14.28 -7.94 4.04
C LEU A 59 14.90 -9.19 4.70
N ALA A 60 14.29 -10.36 4.55
CA ALA A 60 14.80 -11.61 5.10
C ALA A 60 16.15 -12.02 4.47
N ALA A 61 16.35 -11.77 3.18
CA ALA A 61 17.63 -11.98 2.52
C ALA A 61 18.71 -11.04 3.09
N LEU A 62 18.41 -9.74 3.22
CA LEU A 62 19.32 -8.76 3.80
C LEU A 62 19.67 -9.09 5.26
N GLN A 63 18.70 -9.53 6.07
CA GLN A 63 18.95 -9.95 7.45
C GLN A 63 19.97 -11.10 7.53
N ARG A 64 19.86 -12.11 6.67
CA ARG A 64 20.84 -13.20 6.60
C ARG A 64 22.23 -12.70 6.23
N GLN A 65 22.31 -11.79 5.25
CA GLN A 65 23.57 -11.17 4.85
C GLN A 65 24.20 -10.31 5.95
N ILE A 66 23.39 -9.58 6.73
CA ILE A 66 23.83 -8.78 7.87
C ILE A 66 24.43 -9.66 8.98
N VAL A 67 23.85 -10.84 9.23
CA VAL A 67 24.42 -11.81 10.18
C VAL A 67 25.82 -12.27 9.76
N GLU A 68 26.01 -12.57 8.47
CA GLU A 68 27.33 -12.91 7.93
C GLU A 68 28.31 -11.73 8.05
N LEU A 69 27.86 -10.53 7.69
CA LEU A 69 28.64 -9.30 7.75
C LEU A 69 29.11 -8.99 9.17
N ARG A 70 28.24 -9.15 10.17
CA ARG A 70 28.59 -9.03 11.59
C ARG A 70 29.72 -10.00 11.95
N GLY A 71 29.64 -11.25 11.47
CA GLY A 71 30.71 -12.22 11.65
C GLY A 71 32.06 -11.73 11.09
N LYS A 72 32.06 -11.13 9.90
CA LYS A 72 33.27 -10.55 9.29
C LYS A 72 33.82 -9.37 10.11
N VAL A 73 32.96 -8.46 10.57
CA VAL A 73 33.34 -7.33 11.44
C VAL A 73 33.99 -7.81 12.73
N THR A 74 33.45 -8.86 13.37
CA THR A 74 34.03 -9.41 14.61
C THR A 74 35.39 -10.08 14.40
N LYS A 75 35.73 -10.50 13.19
CA LYS A 75 37.03 -11.11 12.85
C LYS A 75 38.08 -10.08 12.41
N ALA A 76 37.67 -8.84 12.14
CA ALA A 76 38.60 -7.76 11.82
C ALA A 76 39.54 -7.44 12.99
N SER A 77 40.69 -6.85 12.68
CA SER A 77 41.65 -6.34 13.66
C SER A 77 41.01 -5.28 14.57
N GLU A 78 41.54 -5.07 15.77
CA GLU A 78 40.94 -4.14 16.74
C GLU A 78 40.81 -2.70 16.19
N ALA A 79 41.86 -2.21 15.52
CA ALA A 79 41.86 -0.88 14.91
C ALA A 79 40.77 -0.72 13.84
N THR A 80 40.57 -1.73 12.98
CA THR A 80 39.55 -1.69 11.93
C THR A 80 38.15 -1.96 12.49
N ARG A 81 38.03 -2.78 13.54
CA ARG A 81 36.75 -3.16 14.16
C ARG A 81 36.00 -1.97 14.72
N ALA A 82 36.67 -1.00 15.36
CA ALA A 82 36.00 0.15 15.97
C ALA A 82 35.17 0.96 14.95
N GLU A 83 35.74 1.27 13.79
CA GLU A 83 35.05 2.02 12.73
C GLU A 83 33.95 1.18 12.06
N LEU A 84 34.22 -0.11 11.81
CA LEU A 84 33.24 -1.02 11.26
C LEU A 84 32.05 -1.23 12.21
N GLN A 85 32.27 -1.24 13.53
CA GLN A 85 31.22 -1.43 14.53
C GLN A 85 30.24 -0.26 14.53
N LYS A 86 30.72 0.98 14.35
CA LYS A 86 29.85 2.15 14.20
C LYS A 86 28.95 2.02 12.97
N SER A 87 29.53 1.65 11.84
CA SER A 87 28.78 1.43 10.59
C SER A 87 27.81 0.26 10.69
N LEU A 88 28.18 -0.82 11.41
CA LEU A 88 27.32 -1.97 11.68
C LEU A 88 26.13 -1.58 12.56
N ASN A 89 26.34 -0.77 13.60
CA ASN A 89 25.25 -0.32 14.46
C ASN A 89 24.22 0.52 13.67
N GLU A 90 24.69 1.39 12.77
CA GLU A 90 23.80 2.15 11.89
C GLU A 90 23.07 1.26 10.86
N LEU A 91 23.71 0.19 10.40
CA LEU A 91 23.08 -0.81 9.55
C LEU A 91 21.97 -1.58 10.29
N GLU A 92 22.23 -1.98 11.53
CA GLU A 92 21.27 -2.69 12.38
C GLU A 92 20.03 -1.83 12.68
N LYS A 93 20.21 -0.53 12.96
CA LYS A 93 19.09 0.42 13.12
C LYS A 93 18.22 0.51 11.87
N LYS A 94 18.83 0.62 10.67
CA LYS A 94 18.07 0.64 9.41
C LYS A 94 17.33 -0.67 9.17
N LYS A 95 17.94 -1.80 9.53
CA LYS A 95 17.30 -3.13 9.43
C LYS A 95 16.07 -3.21 10.33
N ASP A 96 16.14 -2.66 11.54
CA ASP A 96 14.98 -2.62 12.44
C ASP A 96 13.90 -1.64 11.95
N GLY A 97 14.28 -0.46 11.42
CA GLY A 97 13.34 0.45 10.76
C GLY A 97 12.64 -0.18 9.54
N ALA A 98 13.35 -0.96 8.72
CA ALA A 98 12.75 -1.68 7.60
C ALA A 98 11.77 -2.78 8.05
N LYS A 99 11.97 -3.41 9.23
CA LYS A 99 10.99 -4.33 9.80
C LYS A 99 9.71 -3.60 10.20
N GLU A 100 9.85 -2.46 10.88
CA GLU A 100 8.72 -1.62 11.27
C GLU A 100 7.91 -1.18 10.04
N ARG A 101 8.58 -0.72 8.98
CA ARG A 101 7.90 -0.35 7.71
C ARG A 101 7.22 -1.52 7.03
N LEU A 102 7.75 -2.75 7.15
CA LEU A 102 7.10 -3.94 6.61
C LEU A 102 5.82 -4.26 7.39
N ASP A 103 5.83 -4.07 8.70
CA ASP A 103 4.66 -4.31 9.54
C ASP A 103 3.59 -3.22 9.34
N GLU A 104 4.00 -1.96 9.14
CA GLU A 104 3.11 -0.89 8.67
C GLU A 104 2.48 -1.24 7.31
N LEU A 105 3.26 -1.75 6.36
CA LEU A 105 2.78 -2.10 5.02
C LEU A 105 1.69 -3.17 5.05
N LYS A 106 1.88 -4.23 5.85
CA LYS A 106 0.88 -5.30 6.05
C LYS A 106 -0.41 -4.80 6.71
N GLY A 107 -0.31 -3.75 7.54
CA GLY A 107 -1.44 -3.16 8.26
C GLY A 107 -2.09 -1.96 7.54
N ALA A 108 -1.56 -1.54 6.38
CA ALA A 108 -1.98 -0.32 5.73
C ALA A 108 -3.37 -0.46 5.09
N THR A 109 -4.21 0.56 5.30
CA THR A 109 -5.51 0.68 4.61
C THR A 109 -5.32 1.07 3.15
N ASP A 110 -6.34 0.84 2.31
CA ASP A 110 -6.28 1.16 0.89
C ASP A 110 -5.85 2.61 0.60
N ALA A 111 -6.38 3.56 1.37
CA ALA A 111 -6.07 4.98 1.23
C ALA A 111 -4.59 5.34 1.52
N LYS A 112 -3.90 4.59 2.39
CA LYS A 112 -2.52 4.86 2.80
C LYS A 112 -1.50 3.91 2.18
N TRP A 113 -1.98 2.86 1.52
CA TRP A 113 -1.14 1.74 1.11
C TRP A 113 0.02 2.17 0.20
N HIS A 114 -0.22 3.11 -0.73
CA HIS A 114 0.82 3.61 -1.64
C HIS A 114 1.95 4.34 -0.89
N GLU A 115 1.60 5.27 0.01
CA GLU A 115 2.59 6.01 0.82
C GLU A 115 3.43 5.07 1.70
N VAL A 116 2.77 4.09 2.34
CA VAL A 116 3.46 3.11 3.18
C VAL A 116 4.36 2.20 2.33
N GLN A 117 3.93 1.81 1.13
CA GLN A 117 4.74 1.03 0.19
C GLN A 117 5.99 1.80 -0.27
N GLU A 118 5.89 3.10 -0.55
CA GLU A 118 7.03 3.95 -0.88
C GLU A 118 8.00 4.07 0.31
N GLY A 119 7.47 4.22 1.52
CA GLY A 119 8.25 4.21 2.75
C GLY A 119 9.03 2.91 2.95
N MET A 120 8.38 1.76 2.75
CA MET A 120 9.04 0.45 2.81
C MET A 120 10.13 0.29 1.74
N THR A 121 9.86 0.76 0.51
CA THR A 121 10.82 0.72 -0.59
C THR A 121 12.06 1.57 -0.27
N THR A 122 11.86 2.75 0.30
CA THR A 122 12.93 3.64 0.74
C THR A 122 13.77 2.99 1.84
N ALA A 123 13.13 2.41 2.86
CA ALA A 123 13.82 1.74 3.95
C ALA A 123 14.67 0.55 3.46
N LEU A 124 14.16 -0.27 2.53
CA LEU A 124 14.94 -1.36 1.91
C LEU A 124 16.16 -0.83 1.12
N ASN A 125 15.97 0.24 0.35
CA ASN A 125 17.06 0.84 -0.42
C ASN A 125 18.17 1.40 0.48
N GLU A 126 17.80 2.14 1.53
CA GLU A 126 18.76 2.67 2.50
C GLU A 126 19.49 1.54 3.26
N LEU A 127 18.76 0.48 3.63
CA LEU A 127 19.35 -0.70 4.25
C LEU A 127 20.38 -1.35 3.33
N LYS A 128 20.02 -1.57 2.05
CA LYS A 128 20.90 -2.15 1.04
C LYS A 128 22.13 -1.29 0.78
N GLN A 129 21.97 0.02 0.65
CA GLN A 129 23.10 0.95 0.47
C GLN A 129 24.04 0.94 1.68
N SER A 130 23.49 0.96 2.89
CA SER A 130 24.28 0.89 4.13
C SER A 130 25.02 -0.45 4.24
N TYR A 131 24.39 -1.55 3.82
CA TYR A 131 25.02 -2.87 3.75
C TYR A 131 26.20 -2.88 2.77
N GLN A 132 25.99 -2.39 1.54
CA GLN A 132 27.03 -2.31 0.51
C GLN A 132 28.20 -1.43 0.94
N LYS A 133 27.92 -0.29 1.57
CA LYS A 133 28.96 0.62 2.10
C LYS A 133 29.80 -0.06 3.18
N LEU A 134 29.18 -0.79 4.10
CA LEU A 134 29.92 -1.52 5.13
C LEU A 134 30.74 -2.67 4.52
N LEU A 135 30.15 -3.40 3.58
CA LEU A 135 30.83 -4.47 2.85
C LEU A 135 32.08 -3.96 2.12
N SER A 136 32.04 -2.77 1.51
CA SER A 136 33.20 -2.18 0.81
C SER A 136 34.33 -1.71 1.73
N HIS A 137 34.07 -1.58 3.04
CA HIS A 137 35.10 -1.20 4.02
C HIS A 137 35.70 -2.41 4.76
N LEU A 138 35.19 -3.62 4.51
CA LEU A 138 35.82 -4.82 5.03
C LEU A 138 37.15 -5.08 4.32
N PRO A 139 38.20 -5.47 5.07
CA PRO A 139 39.49 -5.86 4.50
C PRO A 139 39.42 -7.19 3.74
#